data_AF-A0A136HHQ2-F1
#
_entry.id   AF-A0A136HHQ2-F1
#
_cell.length_a   1.000
_cell.length_b   1.000
_cell.length_c   1.000
_cell.angle_alpha   90.00
_cell.angle_beta   90.00
_cell.angle_gamma   90.00
#
_symmetry.space_group_name_H-M   'P 1'
#
loop_
_entity.id
_entity.type
_entity.pdbx_description
1 polymer ?
#
loop_
_entity_poly.entity_id
_entity_poly.type
_entity_poly.pdbx_seq_one_letter_code
_entity_poly.pdbx_strand_id
1 'polypeptide(L)'
;MHQTRIESLLESIVNIVIGYVVALISQIVVFPMVGIEVSITTNLVIGFWFTLISLVRSYVIRRWFNAGLHRAIASAARKLAS
;
A
#
# COMPACT_ATOMS: atom_id res chain seq x y z
N MET A 1 -10.14 17.80 -10.19
CA MET A 1 -10.85 17.34 -8.97
C MET A 1 -9.88 17.45 -7.82
N HIS A 2 -10.14 18.32 -6.84
CA HIS A 2 -9.25 18.48 -5.70
C HIS A 2 -9.76 17.61 -4.56
N GLN A 3 -9.22 16.39 -4.45
CA GLN A 3 -9.49 15.52 -3.31
C GLN A 3 -9.06 16.26 -2.03
N THR A 4 -9.92 16.25 -1.02
CA THR A 4 -9.60 16.88 0.26
C THR A 4 -8.59 16.02 1.03
N ARG A 5 -7.83 16.61 1.96
CA ARG A 5 -6.84 15.85 2.76
C ARG A 5 -7.50 14.73 3.57
N ILE A 6 -8.74 14.93 4.01
CA ILE A 6 -9.51 13.95 4.78
C ILE A 6 -9.93 12.78 3.90
N GLU A 7 -10.42 13.04 2.68
CA GLU A 7 -10.77 11.97 1.74
C GLU A 7 -9.55 11.11 1.38
N SER A 8 -8.38 11.72 1.14
CA SER A 8 -7.16 10.97 0.84
C SER A 8 -6.67 10.12 2.03
N LEU A 9 -6.86 10.63 3.26
CA LEU A 9 -6.58 9.87 4.48
C LEU A 9 -7.52 8.67 4.61
N LEU A 10 -8.82 8.89 4.45
CA LEU A 10 -9.84 7.84 4.52
C LEU A 10 -9.62 6.76 3.45
N GLU A 11 -9.33 7.15 2.22
CA GLU A 11 -9.00 6.21 1.14
C GLU A 11 -7.78 5.36 1.48
N SER A 12 -6.74 5.99 2.06
CA SER A 12 -5.54 5.26 2.49
C SER A 12 -5.84 4.27 3.61
N ILE A 13 -6.65 4.67 4.61
CA ILE A 13 -7.08 3.81 5.71
C ILE A 13 -7.91 2.63 5.18
N VAL A 14 -8.87 2.88 4.29
CA VAL A 14 -9.71 1.83 3.71
C VAL A 14 -8.86 0.82 2.94
N ASN A 15 -7.91 1.28 2.13
CA ASN A 15 -6.98 0.40 1.42
C ASN A 15 -6.14 -0.47 2.36
N ILE A 16 -5.67 0.10 3.47
CA ILE A 16 -4.92 -0.63 4.51
C ILE A 16 -5.80 -1.71 5.14
N VAL A 17 -7.02 -1.36 5.55
CA VAL A 17 -7.95 -2.29 6.20
C VAL A 17 -8.32 -3.43 5.27
N ILE A 18 -8.66 -3.14 4.01
CA ILE A 18 -8.96 -4.15 3.00
C ILE A 18 -7.77 -5.09 2.81
N GLY A 19 -6.55 -4.53 2.67
CA GLY A 19 -5.34 -5.34 2.53
C GLY A 19 -5.10 -6.27 3.73
N TYR A 20 -5.29 -5.77 4.95
CA TYR A 20 -5.13 -6.56 6.18
C TYR A 20 -6.15 -7.70 6.25
N VAL A 21 -7.43 -7.42 6.00
CA VAL A 21 -8.51 -8.41 6.07
C VAL A 21 -8.30 -9.51 5.02
N VAL A 22 -7.97 -9.13 3.78
CA VAL A 22 -7.69 -10.09 2.71
C VAL A 22 -6.49 -10.98 3.07
N ALA A 23 -5.42 -10.40 3.62
CA ALA A 23 -4.26 -11.16 4.06
C ALA A 23 -4.62 -12.16 5.17
N LEU A 24 -5.34 -11.72 6.19
CA LEU A 24 -5.73 -12.55 7.33
C LEU A 24 -6.62 -13.73 6.89
N ILE A 25 -7.64 -13.46 6.06
CA ILE A 25 -8.52 -14.50 5.52
C ILE A 25 -7.71 -15.50 4.68
N SER A 26 -6.81 -15.01 3.83
CA SER A 26 -5.97 -15.87 2.99
C SER A 26 -5.09 -16.79 3.84
N GLN A 27 -4.52 -16.30 4.93
CA GLN A 27 -3.69 -17.11 5.84
C GLN A 27 -4.50 -18.20 6.52
N ILE A 28 -5.68 -17.86 7.05
CA ILE A 28 -6.57 -18.82 7.72
C ILE A 28 -6.98 -19.96 6.78
N VAL A 29 -7.17 -19.68 5.48
CA VAL A 29 -7.56 -20.68 4.49
C VAL A 29 -6.35 -21.44 3.95
N VAL A 30 -5.31 -20.74 3.49
CA VAL A 30 -4.19 -21.33 2.74
C VAL A 30 -3.22 -22.05 3.65
N PHE A 31 -2.92 -21.53 4.85
CA PHE A 31 -1.92 -22.14 5.74
C PHE A 31 -2.27 -23.59 6.12
N PRO A 32 -3.52 -23.91 6.53
CA PRO A 32 -3.91 -25.30 6.76
C PRO A 32 -3.79 -26.18 5.52
N MET A 33 -4.10 -25.65 4.32
CA MET A 33 -4.01 -26.41 3.06
C MET A 33 -2.58 -26.83 2.70
N VAL A 34 -1.58 -26.09 3.17
CA VAL A 34 -0.15 -26.39 2.94
C VAL A 34 0.52 -27.01 4.17
N GLY A 35 -0.24 -27.40 5.20
CA GLY A 35 0.28 -28.03 6.42
C GLY A 35 0.97 -27.07 7.38
N ILE A 36 0.70 -25.76 7.27
CA ILE A 36 1.19 -24.73 8.19
C ILE A 36 0.12 -24.49 9.26
N GLU A 37 0.39 -24.97 10.48
CA GLU A 37 -0.43 -24.65 11.64
C GLU A 37 0.20 -23.48 12.40
N VAL A 38 -0.55 -22.37 12.48
CA VAL A 38 -0.13 -21.17 13.19
C VAL A 38 -1.27 -20.66 14.04
N SER A 39 -0.94 -20.17 15.23
CA SER A 39 -1.92 -19.58 16.15
C SER A 39 -2.57 -18.34 15.53
N ILE A 40 -3.78 -17.98 15.99
CA ILE A 40 -4.45 -16.74 15.59
C ILE A 40 -3.56 -15.52 15.88
N THR A 41 -2.87 -15.50 17.02
CA THR A 41 -1.93 -14.42 17.37
C THR A 41 -0.80 -14.30 16.36
N THR A 42 -0.26 -15.42 15.88
CA THR A 42 0.76 -15.45 14.83
C THR A 42 0.22 -14.88 13.52
N ASN A 43 -0.99 -15.27 13.09
CA ASN A 43 -1.64 -14.69 11.90
C ASN A 43 -1.86 -13.18 12.02
N LEU A 44 -2.27 -12.68 13.19
CA LEU A 44 -2.42 -11.24 13.41
C LEU A 44 -1.09 -10.47 13.26
N VAL A 45 0.02 -11.04 13.77
CA VAL A 45 1.36 -10.46 13.62
C VAL A 45 1.82 -10.47 12.16
N ILE A 46 1.60 -11.57 11.43
CA ILE A 46 1.94 -11.63 10.00
C ILE A 46 1.11 -10.61 9.21
N GLY A 47 -0.21 -10.56 9.46
CA GLY A 47 -1.08 -9.55 8.87
C GLY A 47 -0.60 -8.12 9.15
N PHE A 48 -0.12 -7.85 10.37
CA PHE A 48 0.39 -6.53 10.75
C PHE A 48 1.62 -6.17 9.92
N TRP A 49 2.56 -7.10 9.76
CA TRP A 49 3.74 -6.89 8.93
C TRP A 49 3.37 -6.70 7.45
N PHE A 50 2.43 -7.46 6.90
CA PHE A 50 1.97 -7.25 5.53
C PHE A 50 1.33 -5.88 5.32
N THR A 51 0.54 -5.41 6.29
CA THR A 51 0.02 -4.05 6.27
C THR A 51 1.13 -3.00 6.29
N LEU A 52 2.10 -3.14 7.20
CA LEU A 52 3.21 -2.21 7.30
C LEU A 52 4.03 -2.17 6.01
N ILE A 53 4.36 -3.33 5.45
CA ILE A 53 5.09 -3.44 4.17
C ILE A 53 4.27 -2.82 3.03
N SER A 54 2.97 -3.08 2.96
CA SER A 54 2.08 -2.50 1.93
C SER A 54 2.05 -0.98 2.00
N LEU A 55 2.00 -0.42 3.21
CA LEU A 55 2.03 1.02 3.46
C LEU A 55 3.36 1.63 3.04
N VAL A 56 4.48 1.05 3.49
CA VAL A 56 5.83 1.51 3.15
C VAL A 56 6.04 1.47 1.64
N ARG A 57 5.69 0.36 0.99
CA ARG A 57 5.77 0.22 -0.47
C ARG A 57 4.97 1.32 -1.17
N SER A 58 3.72 1.52 -0.77
CA SER A 58 2.84 2.53 -1.39
C SER A 58 3.41 3.94 -1.23
N TYR A 59 3.94 4.28 -0.06
CA TYR A 59 4.60 5.57 0.19
C TYR A 59 5.87 5.75 -0.66
N VAL A 60 6.74 4.74 -0.68
CA VAL A 60 8.01 4.77 -1.43
C VAL A 60 7.75 4.95 -2.92
N ILE A 61 6.81 4.20 -3.50
CA ILE A 61 6.43 4.33 -4.92
C ILE A 61 5.93 5.76 -5.18
N ARG A 62 5.00 6.27 -4.37
CA ARG A 62 4.46 7.63 -4.52
C ARG A 62 5.57 8.68 -4.45
N ARG A 63 6.51 8.51 -3.52
CA ARG A 63 7.65 9.41 -3.35
C ARG A 63 8.62 9.35 -4.51
N TRP A 64 8.90 8.16 -5.04
CA TRP A 64 9.79 7.97 -6.19
C TRP A 64 9.21 8.59 -7.46
N PHE A 65 7.93 8.36 -7.76
CA PHE A 65 7.24 9.01 -8.86
C PHE A 65 7.21 10.54 -8.69
N ASN A 66 6.86 11.06 -7.51
CA ASN A 66 6.88 12.51 -7.27
C ASN A 66 8.30 13.12 -7.31
N ALA A 67 9.35 12.35 -7.01
CA ALA A 67 10.72 12.84 -7.09
C ALA A 67 11.30 12.79 -8.51
N GLY A 68 11.01 11.75 -9.29
CA GLY A 68 11.58 11.55 -10.63
C GLY A 68 10.67 12.04 -11.76
N LEU A 69 9.41 11.58 -11.78
CA LEU A 69 8.48 11.84 -12.88
C LEU A 69 8.07 13.32 -12.94
N HIS A 70 7.80 13.95 -11.80
CA HIS A 70 7.48 15.39 -11.76
C HIS A 70 8.63 16.27 -12.26
N ARG A 71 9.89 15.90 -11.96
CA ARG A 71 11.07 16.64 -12.46
C ARG A 71 11.25 16.45 -13.97
N ALA A 72 11.00 15.23 -14.48
CA ALA A 72 11.06 14.93 -15.90
C ALA A 72 9.96 15.65 -16.69
N ILE A 73 8.72 15.66 -16.20
CA ILE A 73 7.60 16.38 -16.83
C ILE A 73 7.83 17.90 -16.80
N ALA A 74 8.27 18.46 -15.66
CA ALA A 74 8.53 19.90 -15.54
C ALA A 74 9.73 20.38 -16.39
N SER A 75 10.69 19.51 -16.68
CA SER A 75 11.80 19.84 -17.60
C SER A 75 11.35 19.72 -19.07
N ALA A 76 10.59 18.69 -19.43
CA ALA A 76 10.03 18.53 -20.77
C ALA A 76 9.07 19.67 -21.15
N ALA A 77 8.17 20.06 -20.24
CA ALA A 77 7.22 21.16 -20.47
C ALA A 77 7.92 22.50 -20.70
N ARG A 78 9.01 22.79 -19.97
CA ARG A 78 9.83 24.00 -20.19
C ARG A 78 10.51 24.00 -21.55
N LYS A 79 10.89 22.84 -22.06
CA LYS A 79 11.58 22.67 -23.35
C LYS A 79 10.63 22.80 -24.56
N LEU A 80 9.34 22.55 -24.36
CA LEU A 80 8.29 22.72 -25.38
C LEU A 80 7.73 24.15 -25.42
N ALA A 81 7.91 24.91 -24.34
CA ALA A 81 7.48 26.31 -24.23
C ALA A 81 8.56 27.31 -24.66
N SER A 82 9.75 26.83 -25.06
CA SER A 82 10.88 27.58 -25.62
C SER A 82 11.02 27.29 -27.11
#